data_AF-A0A353NS39-F1
#
_entry.id   AF-A0A353NS39-F1
#
_cell.length_a   1.000
_cell.length_b   1.000
_cell.length_c   1.000
_cell.angle_alpha   90.00
_cell.angle_beta   90.00
_cell.angle_gamma   90.00
#
_symmetry.space_group_name_H-M   'P 1'
#
loop_
_entity.id
_entity.type
_entity.pdbx_description
1 polymer ?
#
loop_
_entity_poly.entity_id
_entity_poly.type
_entity_poly.pdbx_seq_one_letter_code
_entity_poly.pdbx_strand_id
1 'polypeptide(L)'
;IRAESKLKHLERELRDREMSLAAADKWQERLQEGRLQVGTGVLSRGFEIPGVLAVVTPEEMFGGKQSRRGARRRAVASDHLPDMSPGDYVVHVHHGIGRYLGICEKETGDTKRDYLEIAYAGEAKLFVPVDQVELVQKYKGPEGYKPRLSRMGGSDWGRLKQRIKKRVQEMAEDLLTLYSQRSQAAGYAFSKDTVWQQEFEEQFPYEETPDQLRAIADVKADMERAYPMDRLICGDVGFGK
;
A
#
# COMPACT_ATOMS: atom_id res chain seq x y z
N ILE A 1 -28.15 7.65 3.75
CA ILE A 1 -27.34 6.51 4.28
C ILE A 1 -25.99 6.94 4.90
N ARG A 2 -24.95 7.34 4.14
CA ARG A 2 -23.64 7.70 4.74
C ARG A 2 -23.64 9.00 5.59
N ALA A 3 -24.48 9.98 5.25
CA ALA A 3 -24.57 11.26 5.97
C ALA A 3 -25.35 11.15 7.29
N GLU A 4 -26.48 10.44 7.29
CA GLU A 4 -27.34 10.26 8.47
C GLU A 4 -26.66 9.45 9.58
N SER A 5 -25.88 8.43 9.21
CA SER A 5 -25.11 7.62 10.18
C SER A 5 -24.03 8.45 10.88
N LYS A 6 -23.34 9.33 10.12
CA LYS A 6 -22.33 10.26 10.69
C LYS A 6 -22.96 11.32 11.60
N LEU A 7 -24.16 11.79 11.27
CA LEU A 7 -24.87 12.78 12.08
C LEU A 7 -25.30 12.19 13.44
N LYS A 8 -25.85 10.97 13.44
CA LYS A 8 -26.20 10.25 14.69
C LYS A 8 -24.99 9.99 15.58
N HIS A 9 -23.83 9.70 14.98
CA HIS A 9 -22.59 9.51 15.73
C HIS A 9 -22.11 10.83 16.38
N LEU A 10 -22.14 11.94 15.63
CA LEU A 10 -21.79 13.27 16.13
C LEU A 10 -22.73 13.74 17.25
N GLU A 11 -24.04 13.51 17.12
CA GLU A 11 -25.03 13.82 18.15
C GLU A 11 -24.77 13.07 19.47
N ARG A 12 -24.37 11.79 19.37
CA ARG A 12 -24.05 10.98 20.54
C ARG A 12 -22.84 11.52 21.30
N GLU A 13 -21.75 11.82 20.60
CA GLU A 13 -20.53 12.31 21.25
C GLU A 13 -20.66 13.72 21.83
N LEU A 14 -21.47 14.59 21.20
CA LEU A 14 -21.73 15.93 21.71
C LEU A 14 -22.62 15.89 22.97
N ARG A 15 -23.53 14.90 23.09
CA ARG A 15 -24.26 14.63 24.34
C ARG A 15 -23.33 14.12 25.44
N ASP A 16 -22.38 13.24 25.11
CA ASP A 16 -21.40 12.71 26.08
C ASP A 16 -20.49 13.81 26.67
N ARG A 17 -20.37 14.96 25.99
CA ARG A 17 -19.63 16.15 26.45
C ARG A 17 -20.50 17.24 27.10
N GLU A 18 -21.74 16.92 27.48
CA GLU A 18 -22.71 17.83 28.12
C GLU A 18 -23.02 19.12 27.33
N MET A 19 -22.80 19.13 26.02
CA MET A 19 -23.12 20.30 25.18
C MET A 19 -24.61 20.28 24.82
N SER A 20 -25.35 21.35 25.13
CA SER A 20 -26.78 21.41 24.79
C SER A 20 -26.98 21.53 23.28
N LEU A 21 -27.45 20.45 22.66
CA LEU A 21 -27.80 20.42 21.24
C LEU A 21 -29.25 20.86 21.05
N ALA A 22 -29.46 21.91 20.25
CA ALA A 22 -30.76 22.12 19.63
C ALA A 22 -30.73 21.40 18.27
N ALA A 23 -31.32 20.21 18.19
CA ALA A 23 -31.52 19.53 16.92
C ALA A 23 -32.41 20.40 16.04
N ALA A 24 -31.80 21.06 15.05
CA ALA A 24 -32.51 21.86 14.08
C ALA A 24 -32.48 21.08 12.77
N ASP A 25 -33.55 20.34 12.48
CA ASP A 25 -33.75 19.65 11.20
C ASP A 25 -33.62 20.60 9.99
N LYS A 26 -33.69 21.92 10.23
CA LYS A 26 -33.53 22.99 9.25
C LYS A 26 -32.68 24.15 9.76
N TRP A 27 -31.40 23.92 9.98
CA TRP A 27 -30.42 24.99 10.27
C TRP A 27 -30.40 26.11 9.21
N GLN A 28 -30.82 25.81 7.97
CA GLN A 28 -30.85 26.74 6.84
C GLN A 28 -31.89 27.86 7.00
N GLU A 29 -32.96 27.64 7.78
CA GLU A 29 -34.04 28.62 7.93
C GLU A 29 -33.77 29.62 9.05
N ARG A 30 -33.02 29.24 10.10
CA ARG A 30 -32.68 30.14 11.21
C ARG A 30 -31.48 29.66 12.04
N LEU A 31 -30.46 30.52 12.15
CA LEU A 31 -29.39 30.38 13.12
C LEU A 31 -29.83 30.96 14.47
N GLN A 32 -29.63 30.22 15.56
CA GLN A 32 -29.95 30.67 16.92
C GLN A 32 -28.67 31.11 17.64
N GLU A 33 -28.63 32.37 18.07
CA GLU A 33 -27.50 32.92 18.82
C GLU A 33 -27.29 32.17 20.15
N GLY A 34 -26.03 31.90 20.48
CA GLY A 34 -25.65 31.20 21.71
C GLY A 34 -25.96 29.70 21.75
N ARG A 35 -26.36 29.07 20.63
CA ARG A 35 -26.67 27.64 20.59
C ARG A 35 -25.86 26.89 19.53
N LEU A 36 -25.48 25.66 19.88
CA LEU A 36 -24.86 24.73 18.95
C LEU A 36 -25.96 24.09 18.08
N GLN A 37 -25.84 24.24 16.76
CA GLN A 37 -26.74 23.64 15.77
C GLN A 37 -25.96 22.68 14.88
N VAL A 38 -26.56 21.53 14.56
CA VAL A 38 -25.98 20.49 13.69
C VAL A 38 -26.84 20.34 12.46
N GLY A 39 -26.20 20.12 11.31
CA GLY A 39 -26.87 20.07 10.02
C GLY A 39 -26.09 19.32 8.96
N THR A 40 -26.77 19.00 7.86
CA THR A 40 -26.12 18.43 6.67
C THR A 40 -25.94 19.50 5.60
N GLY A 41 -24.79 19.45 4.91
CA GLY A 41 -24.41 20.38 3.84
C GLY A 41 -23.12 19.92 3.17
N VAL A 42 -22.78 20.53 2.02
CA VAL A 42 -21.52 20.28 1.31
C VAL A 42 -20.56 21.43 1.61
N LEU A 43 -19.53 21.14 2.42
CA LEU A 43 -18.49 22.09 2.78
C LEU A 43 -17.13 21.42 2.62
N SER A 44 -16.16 22.14 2.06
CA SER A 44 -14.78 21.65 1.90
C SER A 44 -13.91 21.86 3.13
N ARG A 45 -14.30 22.77 4.03
CA ARG A 45 -13.66 23.07 5.31
C ARG A 45 -14.62 23.88 6.19
N GLY A 46 -14.36 23.92 7.49
CA GLY A 46 -15.00 24.86 8.40
C GLY A 46 -14.47 26.28 8.19
N PHE A 47 -15.16 27.25 8.79
CA PHE A 47 -14.81 28.66 8.74
C PHE A 47 -15.42 29.41 9.92
N GLU A 48 -14.85 30.57 10.24
CA GLU A 48 -15.32 31.46 11.30
C GLU A 48 -15.55 32.87 10.75
N ILE A 49 -16.63 33.49 11.20
CA ILE A 49 -16.91 34.91 11.08
C ILE A 49 -16.86 35.47 12.52
N PRO A 50 -15.80 36.20 12.89
CA PRO A 50 -15.60 36.67 14.26
C PRO A 50 -16.81 37.42 14.81
N GLY A 51 -17.28 37.02 15.98
CA GLY A 51 -18.44 37.62 16.67
C GLY A 51 -19.80 37.29 16.06
N VAL A 52 -19.88 36.46 15.01
CA VAL A 52 -21.14 36.14 14.32
C VAL A 52 -21.39 34.64 14.25
N LEU A 53 -20.43 33.85 13.76
CA LEU A 53 -20.66 32.44 13.46
C LEU A 53 -19.35 31.64 13.39
N ALA A 54 -19.34 30.44 13.96
CA ALA A 54 -18.31 29.44 13.68
C ALA A 54 -18.96 28.19 13.10
N VAL A 55 -18.41 27.69 11.99
CA VAL A 55 -18.83 26.45 11.32
C VAL A 55 -17.66 25.49 11.36
N VAL A 56 -17.86 24.32 11.97
CA VAL A 56 -16.83 23.29 12.09
C VAL A 56 -17.31 22.02 11.38
N THR A 57 -16.43 21.41 10.58
CA THR A 57 -16.74 20.13 9.92
C THR A 57 -16.24 18.94 10.76
N PRO A 58 -16.78 17.72 10.54
CA PRO A 58 -16.26 16.53 11.20
C PRO A 58 -14.76 16.32 10.96
N GLU A 59 -14.23 16.75 9.82
CA GLU A 59 -12.81 16.60 9.47
C GLU A 59 -11.90 17.46 10.37
N GLU A 60 -12.41 18.57 10.90
CA GLU A 60 -11.71 19.46 11.82
C GLU A 60 -11.90 19.05 13.28
N MET A 61 -13.07 18.52 13.65
CA MET A 61 -13.35 18.05 15.01
C MET A 61 -12.59 16.77 15.38
N PHE A 62 -12.39 15.87 14.41
CA PHE A 62 -11.82 14.54 14.64
C PHE A 62 -10.37 14.37 14.17
N GLY A 63 -9.72 15.44 13.71
CA GLY A 63 -8.29 15.53 13.38
C GLY A 63 -7.64 14.27 12.77
N GLY A 64 -7.38 14.14 11.48
CA GLY A 64 -7.55 15.01 10.31
C GLY A 64 -6.78 14.37 9.16
N LYS A 65 -7.23 14.55 7.91
CA LYS A 65 -6.29 14.64 6.79
C LYS A 65 -5.79 16.07 6.80
N GLN A 66 -4.52 16.27 7.12
CA GLN A 66 -3.86 17.56 6.93
C GLN A 66 -4.07 18.02 5.49
N SER A 67 -4.90 19.05 5.31
CA SER A 67 -4.91 19.85 4.10
C SER A 67 -3.49 20.36 3.90
N ARG A 68 -2.83 19.88 2.84
CA ARG A 68 -1.48 20.29 2.46
C ARG A 68 -1.49 21.79 2.23
N ARG A 69 -1.03 22.54 3.24
CA ARG A 69 -0.59 23.93 3.08
C ARG A 69 0.33 23.98 1.87
N GLY A 70 0.05 24.94 0.98
CA GLY A 70 0.74 25.12 -0.29
C GLY A 70 2.24 24.93 -0.13
N ALA A 71 2.74 23.83 -0.68
CA ALA A 71 4.16 23.58 -0.79
C ALA A 71 4.72 24.72 -1.64
N ARG A 72 5.58 25.53 -1.00
CA ARG A 72 6.59 26.31 -1.71
C ARG A 72 7.17 25.40 -2.78
N ARG A 73 7.22 25.88 -4.03
CA ARG A 73 8.01 25.28 -5.11
C ARG A 73 9.43 25.06 -4.61
N ARG A 74 9.69 23.86 -4.09
CA ARG A 74 11.01 23.34 -3.77
C ARG A 74 10.98 21.89 -4.25
N ALA A 75 11.64 21.69 -5.40
CA ALA A 75 12.10 20.44 -5.95
C ALA A 75 11.10 19.26 -5.92
N VAL A 76 10.23 19.19 -6.92
CA VAL A 76 9.43 17.99 -7.24
C VAL A 76 10.29 16.94 -7.99
N ALA A 77 11.52 16.69 -7.54
CA ALA A 77 12.43 15.80 -8.30
C ALA A 77 13.12 14.71 -7.46
N SER A 78 12.92 14.65 -6.15
CA SER A 78 13.77 13.79 -5.28
C SER A 78 13.05 12.61 -4.62
N ASP A 79 11.76 12.70 -4.32
CA ASP A 79 11.06 11.65 -3.54
C ASP A 79 10.49 10.49 -4.39
N HIS A 80 10.51 10.61 -5.73
CA HIS A 80 9.96 9.59 -6.64
C HIS A 80 10.99 8.99 -7.60
N LEU A 81 12.25 9.43 -7.56
CA LEU A 81 13.28 8.73 -8.32
C LEU A 81 13.64 7.45 -7.57
N PRO A 82 13.56 6.27 -8.21
CA PRO A 82 14.09 5.05 -7.63
C PRO A 82 15.57 5.28 -7.30
N ASP A 83 16.03 4.73 -6.17
CA ASP A 83 17.42 4.84 -5.72
C ASP A 83 18.37 4.14 -6.74
N MET A 84 18.75 4.92 -7.74
CA MET A 84 19.43 4.48 -8.95
C MET A 84 20.61 5.42 -9.22
N SER A 85 21.79 4.82 -9.26
CA SER A 85 23.03 5.53 -9.58
C SER A 85 23.43 5.29 -11.04
N PRO A 86 24.06 6.27 -11.72
CA PRO A 86 24.62 6.04 -13.04
C PRO A 86 25.51 4.79 -13.06
N GLY A 87 25.27 3.91 -14.04
CA GLY A 87 25.91 2.59 -14.13
C GLY A 87 25.01 1.43 -13.68
N ASP A 88 23.95 1.69 -12.90
CA ASP A 88 23.00 0.66 -12.49
C ASP A 88 22.25 0.07 -13.68
N TYR A 89 21.93 -1.22 -13.57
CA TYR A 89 21.03 -1.87 -14.52
C TYR A 89 19.57 -1.55 -14.17
N VAL A 90 18.78 -1.29 -15.20
CA VAL A 90 17.38 -0.88 -15.07
C VAL A 90 16.51 -1.66 -16.02
N VAL A 91 15.25 -1.81 -15.68
CA VAL A 91 14.24 -2.46 -16.51
C VAL A 91 13.22 -1.42 -16.91
N HIS A 92 13.10 -1.18 -18.21
CA HIS A 92 11.96 -0.45 -18.76
C HIS A 92 10.85 -1.42 -19.13
N VAL A 93 9.60 -1.14 -18.75
CA VAL A 93 8.45 -2.03 -18.97
C VAL A 93 8.34 -2.48 -20.45
N HIS A 94 8.58 -1.56 -21.38
CA HIS A 94 8.47 -1.83 -22.83
C HIS A 94 9.75 -2.29 -23.52
N HIS A 95 10.92 -1.85 -23.06
CA HIS A 95 12.17 -2.00 -23.81
C HIS A 95 13.15 -3.00 -23.17
N GLY A 96 12.86 -3.45 -21.95
CA GLY A 96 13.68 -4.42 -21.23
C GLY A 96 14.86 -3.79 -20.51
N ILE A 97 15.91 -4.59 -20.36
CA ILE A 97 17.06 -4.28 -19.51
C ILE A 97 18.01 -3.31 -20.20
N GLY A 98 18.24 -2.16 -19.58
CA GLY A 98 19.20 -1.14 -19.99
C GLY A 98 20.20 -0.81 -18.87
N ARG A 99 21.14 0.08 -19.16
CA ARG A 99 22.05 0.68 -18.18
C ARG A 99 21.73 2.16 -18.01
N TYR A 100 21.47 2.59 -16.79
CA TYR A 100 21.19 3.99 -16.49
C TYR A 100 22.47 4.83 -16.65
N LEU A 101 22.37 5.95 -17.37
CA LEU A 101 23.49 6.87 -17.59
C LEU A 101 23.39 8.15 -16.77
N GLY A 102 22.19 8.49 -16.28
CA GLY A 102 21.94 9.70 -15.49
C GLY A 102 20.72 10.48 -15.98
N ILE A 103 20.55 11.68 -15.45
CA ILE A 103 19.55 12.65 -15.89
C ILE A 103 20.22 13.60 -16.88
N CYS A 104 19.56 13.91 -17.99
CA CYS A 104 19.98 14.92 -18.94
C CYS A 104 18.83 15.92 -19.16
N GLU A 105 19.18 17.20 -19.23
CA GLU A 105 18.23 18.26 -19.58
C GLU A 105 18.21 18.38 -21.11
N LYS A 106 17.01 18.40 -21.70
CA LYS A 106 16.82 18.64 -23.13
C LYS A 106 15.84 19.77 -23.37
N GLU A 107 16.16 20.61 -24.34
CA GLU A 107 15.24 21.61 -24.87
C GLU A 107 14.30 20.96 -25.88
N THR A 108 12.99 21.03 -25.63
CA THR A 108 11.95 20.66 -26.59
C THR A 108 11.04 21.86 -26.78
N GLY A 109 11.24 22.58 -27.89
CA GLY A 109 10.60 23.88 -28.11
C GLY A 109 11.14 24.94 -27.12
N ASP A 110 10.24 25.72 -26.53
CA ASP A 110 10.58 26.79 -25.56
C ASP A 110 10.71 26.30 -24.10
N THR A 111 10.64 24.99 -23.84
CA THR A 111 10.67 24.44 -22.48
C THR A 111 11.80 23.43 -22.32
N LYS A 112 12.59 23.63 -21.25
CA LYS A 112 13.57 22.64 -20.79
C LYS A 112 12.87 21.54 -20.01
N ARG A 113 13.19 20.29 -20.33
CA ARG A 113 12.65 19.11 -19.66
C ARG A 113 13.78 18.14 -19.30
N ASP A 114 13.64 17.51 -18.15
CA ASP A 114 14.57 16.49 -17.68
C ASP A 114 14.16 15.12 -18.19
N TYR A 115 15.16 14.34 -18.62
CA TYR A 115 15.01 12.99 -19.11
C TYR A 115 16.01 12.06 -18.44
N LEU A 116 15.56 10.87 -18.08
CA LEU A 116 16.41 9.74 -17.72
C LEU A 116 17.04 9.18 -18.99
N GLU A 117 18.36 9.10 -19.03
CA GLU A 117 19.11 8.52 -20.13
C GLU A 117 19.43 7.05 -19.82
N ILE A 118 19.01 6.15 -20.69
CA ILE A 118 19.21 4.69 -20.55
C ILE A 118 19.87 4.15 -21.81
N ALA A 119 21.01 3.48 -21.65
CA ALA A 119 21.73 2.80 -22.72
C ALA A 119 21.27 1.34 -22.89
N TYR A 120 21.10 0.93 -24.13
CA TYR A 120 20.73 -0.42 -24.55
C TYR A 120 21.84 -1.07 -25.39
N ALA A 121 21.67 -2.33 -25.77
CA ALA A 121 22.63 -3.02 -26.63
C ALA A 121 22.74 -2.35 -28.01
N GLY A 122 23.97 -2.28 -28.54
CA GLY A 122 24.25 -1.66 -29.84
C GLY A 122 24.27 -0.12 -29.79
N GLU A 123 24.67 0.45 -28.64
CA GLU A 123 24.81 1.91 -28.42
C GLU A 123 23.51 2.73 -28.56
N ALA A 124 22.36 2.05 -28.66
CA ALA A 124 21.05 2.70 -28.67
C ALA A 124 20.76 3.35 -27.31
N LYS A 125 20.18 4.56 -27.34
CA LYS A 125 19.81 5.32 -26.14
C LYS A 125 18.31 5.58 -26.12
N LEU A 126 17.72 5.45 -24.94
CA LEU A 126 16.34 5.81 -24.65
C LEU A 126 16.34 7.00 -23.69
N PHE A 127 15.51 8.00 -23.99
CA PHE A 127 15.27 9.16 -23.14
C PHE A 127 13.87 9.06 -22.58
N VAL A 128 13.75 8.78 -21.29
CA VAL A 128 12.46 8.65 -20.60
C VAL A 128 12.20 9.95 -19.85
N PRO A 129 11.10 10.67 -20.14
CA PRO A 129 10.72 11.85 -19.38
C PRO A 129 10.63 11.55 -17.88
N VAL A 130 11.04 12.48 -17.01
CA VAL A 130 10.99 12.27 -15.54
C VAL A 130 9.56 12.03 -15.04
N ASP A 131 8.54 12.57 -15.73
CA ASP A 131 7.12 12.31 -15.44
C ASP A 131 6.67 10.87 -15.76
N GLN A 132 7.51 10.06 -16.41
CA GLN A 132 7.27 8.65 -16.75
C GLN A 132 8.25 7.70 -16.04
N VAL A 133 8.87 8.16 -14.95
CA VAL A 133 9.89 7.39 -14.20
C VAL A 133 9.36 6.05 -13.69
N GLU A 134 8.05 5.92 -13.44
CA GLU A 134 7.40 4.69 -13.00
C GLU A 134 7.50 3.52 -14.00
N LEU A 135 7.80 3.81 -15.27
CA LEU A 135 8.07 2.81 -16.30
C LEU A 135 9.46 2.18 -16.17
N VAL A 136 10.32 2.73 -15.30
CA VAL A 136 11.70 2.33 -15.09
C VAL A 136 11.88 1.85 -13.66
N GLN A 137 12.44 0.66 -13.51
CA GLN A 137 12.74 0.07 -12.20
C GLN A 137 14.19 -0.40 -12.15
N LYS A 138 14.84 -0.27 -11.00
CA LYS A 138 16.17 -0.84 -10.78
C LYS A 138 16.11 -2.36 -10.95
N TYR A 139 17.02 -2.91 -11.74
CA TYR A 139 17.14 -4.34 -11.94
C TYR A 139 17.62 -5.00 -10.64
N LYS A 140 16.86 -5.98 -10.15
CA LYS A 140 17.22 -6.83 -9.02
C LYS A 140 17.52 -8.23 -9.55
N GLY A 141 18.78 -8.63 -9.50
CA GLY A 141 19.22 -9.96 -9.92
C GLY A 141 20.20 -10.56 -8.92
N PRO A 142 20.64 -11.80 -9.16
CA PRO A 142 21.64 -12.46 -8.32
C PRO A 142 22.90 -11.60 -8.20
N GLU A 143 23.47 -11.54 -7.00
CA GLU A 143 24.66 -10.75 -6.73
C GLU A 143 25.82 -11.17 -7.65
N GLY A 144 26.53 -10.20 -8.23
CA GLY A 144 27.61 -10.44 -9.18
C GLY A 144 27.18 -10.79 -10.61
N TYR A 145 25.89 -11.01 -10.88
CA TYR A 145 25.42 -11.32 -12.23
C TYR A 145 25.17 -10.04 -13.05
N LYS A 146 25.87 -9.92 -14.19
CA LYS A 146 25.65 -8.84 -15.16
C LYS A 146 24.59 -9.25 -16.18
N PRO A 147 23.40 -8.63 -16.20
CA PRO A 147 22.38 -8.99 -17.16
C PRO A 147 22.76 -8.56 -18.58
N ARG A 148 22.28 -9.33 -19.56
CA ARG A 148 22.39 -8.96 -20.97
C ARG A 148 21.49 -7.77 -21.27
N LEU A 149 22.06 -6.70 -21.82
CA LEU A 149 21.28 -5.54 -22.27
C LEU A 149 20.33 -5.94 -23.41
N SER A 150 19.11 -5.44 -23.34
CA SER A 150 18.09 -5.63 -24.37
C SER A 150 18.40 -4.79 -25.60
N ARG A 151 17.91 -5.21 -26.78
CA ARG A 151 18.02 -4.44 -28.03
C ARG A 151 16.72 -3.64 -28.23
N MET A 152 16.86 -2.34 -28.45
CA MET A 152 15.72 -1.46 -28.76
C MET A 152 15.06 -1.87 -30.09
N GLY A 153 13.73 -1.85 -30.13
CA GLY A 153 12.94 -2.25 -31.31
C GLY A 153 12.90 -3.76 -31.60
N GLY A 154 13.60 -4.60 -30.84
CA GLY A 154 13.56 -6.06 -30.98
C GLY A 154 12.33 -6.70 -30.35
N SER A 155 11.86 -7.82 -30.91
CA SER A 155 10.75 -8.60 -30.35
C SER A 155 11.14 -9.46 -29.13
N ASP A 156 12.43 -9.56 -28.82
CA ASP A 156 12.96 -10.51 -27.83
C ASP A 156 12.40 -10.28 -26.43
N TRP A 157 12.30 -9.02 -26.00
CA TRP A 157 11.72 -8.66 -24.70
C TRP A 157 10.23 -9.03 -24.63
N GLY A 158 9.48 -8.78 -25.71
CA GLY A 158 8.08 -9.17 -25.82
C GLY A 158 7.90 -10.68 -25.70
N ARG A 159 8.69 -11.46 -26.45
CA ARG A 159 8.69 -12.93 -26.39
C ARG A 159 9.08 -13.46 -25.01
N LEU A 160 10.08 -12.86 -24.37
CA LEU A 160 10.48 -13.21 -23.01
C LEU A 160 9.34 -12.96 -22.02
N LYS A 161 8.72 -11.78 -22.05
CA LYS A 161 7.56 -11.46 -21.20
C LYS A 161 6.41 -12.43 -21.39
N GLN A 162 6.06 -12.77 -22.64
CA GLN A 162 5.01 -13.73 -22.93
C GLN A 162 5.33 -15.13 -22.39
N ARG A 163 6.57 -15.60 -22.56
CA ARG A 163 7.03 -16.89 -22.03
C ARG A 163 6.95 -16.94 -20.51
N ILE A 164 7.44 -15.89 -19.84
CA ILE A 164 7.38 -15.81 -18.37
C ILE A 164 5.94 -15.73 -17.89
N LYS A 165 5.09 -14.92 -18.55
CA LYS A 165 3.65 -14.84 -18.23
C LYS A 165 2.98 -16.21 -18.29
N LYS A 166 3.26 -16.98 -19.35
CA LYS A 166 2.72 -18.33 -19.51
C LYS A 166 3.18 -19.25 -18.35
N ARG A 167 4.47 -19.24 -18.00
CA ARG A 167 4.99 -20.03 -16.87
C ARG A 167 4.39 -19.65 -15.53
N VAL A 168 4.20 -18.35 -15.28
CA VAL A 168 3.55 -17.87 -14.05
C VAL A 168 2.10 -18.34 -13.98
N GLN A 169 1.39 -18.35 -15.12
CA GLN A 169 0.04 -18.88 -15.21
C GLN A 169 0.01 -20.39 -14.95
N GLU A 170 0.87 -21.17 -15.60
CA GLU A 170 1.00 -22.62 -15.37
C GLU A 170 1.27 -22.93 -13.89
N MET A 171 2.21 -22.22 -13.27
CA MET A 171 2.50 -22.37 -11.84
C MET A 171 1.30 -22.03 -10.94
N ALA A 172 0.52 -21.01 -11.29
CA ALA A 172 -0.69 -20.65 -10.54
C ALA A 172 -1.79 -21.72 -10.68
N GLU A 173 -1.95 -22.30 -11.86
CA GLU A 173 -2.86 -23.41 -12.13
C GLU A 173 -2.44 -24.67 -11.34
N ASP A 174 -1.15 -24.98 -11.30
CA ASP A 174 -0.60 -26.08 -10.52
C ASP A 174 -0.85 -25.89 -9.01
N LEU A 175 -0.59 -24.69 -8.49
CA LEU A 175 -0.87 -24.36 -7.09
C LEU A 175 -2.37 -24.50 -6.78
N LEU A 176 -3.26 -23.95 -7.61
CA LEU A 176 -4.70 -24.07 -7.40
C LEU A 176 -5.14 -25.55 -7.37
N THR A 177 -4.60 -26.35 -8.28
CA THR A 177 -4.86 -27.78 -8.35
C THR A 177 -4.39 -28.50 -7.10
N LEU A 178 -3.17 -28.21 -6.62
CA LEU A 178 -2.61 -28.77 -5.40
C LEU A 178 -3.48 -28.43 -4.18
N TYR A 179 -3.90 -27.17 -4.03
CA TYR A 179 -4.75 -26.75 -2.92
C TYR A 179 -6.15 -27.40 -2.97
N SER A 180 -6.72 -27.55 -4.17
CA SER A 180 -7.98 -28.27 -4.37
C SER A 180 -7.87 -29.74 -3.93
N GLN A 181 -6.84 -30.44 -4.40
CA GLN A 181 -6.57 -31.83 -4.01
C GLN A 181 -6.35 -31.96 -2.50
N ARG A 182 -5.57 -31.05 -1.89
CA ARG A 182 -5.31 -31.05 -0.46
C ARG A 182 -6.57 -30.83 0.37
N SER A 183 -7.47 -29.95 -0.07
CA SER A 183 -8.74 -29.69 0.64
C SER A 183 -9.69 -30.89 0.64
N GLN A 184 -9.56 -31.78 -0.34
CA GLN A 184 -10.38 -33.00 -0.47
C GLN A 184 -9.70 -34.23 0.15
N ALA A 185 -8.39 -34.18 0.36
CA ALA A 185 -7.65 -35.25 0.99
C ALA A 185 -8.01 -35.35 2.48
N ALA A 186 -8.31 -36.57 2.93
CA ALA A 186 -8.48 -36.83 4.36
C ALA A 186 -7.13 -36.66 5.07
N GLY A 187 -7.08 -35.75 6.02
CA GLY A 187 -5.97 -35.56 6.94
C GLY A 187 -6.27 -36.10 8.34
N TYR A 188 -5.36 -35.85 9.26
CA TYR A 188 -5.57 -36.11 10.68
C TYR A 188 -5.89 -34.79 11.39
N ALA A 189 -7.10 -34.69 11.93
CA ALA A 189 -7.50 -33.55 12.77
C ALA A 189 -6.99 -33.78 14.19
N PHE A 190 -6.07 -32.93 14.64
CA PHE A 190 -5.62 -32.94 16.04
C PHE A 190 -6.75 -32.47 16.97
N SER A 191 -6.73 -32.94 18.20
CA SER A 191 -7.64 -32.45 19.24
C SER A 191 -7.27 -31.04 19.66
N LYS A 192 -8.24 -30.33 20.25
CA LYS A 192 -7.99 -29.06 20.94
C LYS A 192 -6.96 -29.22 22.04
N ASP A 193 -6.31 -28.11 22.37
CA ASP A 193 -5.38 -28.01 23.48
C ASP A 193 -5.98 -28.52 24.80
N THR A 194 -5.12 -29.14 25.60
CA THR A 194 -5.43 -29.59 26.95
C THR A 194 -4.67 -28.71 27.95
N VAL A 195 -4.96 -28.89 29.25
CA VAL A 195 -4.24 -28.18 30.32
C VAL A 195 -2.72 -28.40 30.22
N TRP A 196 -2.28 -29.61 29.85
CA TRP A 196 -0.87 -29.92 29.66
C TRP A 196 -0.20 -29.11 28.55
N GLN A 197 -0.95 -28.72 27.51
CA GLN A 197 -0.42 -27.87 26.44
C GLN A 197 -0.20 -26.44 26.93
N GLN A 198 -1.11 -25.94 27.77
CA GLN A 198 -0.97 -24.62 28.41
C GLN A 198 0.22 -24.60 29.36
N GLU A 199 0.36 -25.63 30.21
CA GLU A 199 1.51 -25.78 31.11
C GLU A 199 2.85 -25.86 30.35
N PHE A 200 2.86 -26.49 29.17
CA PHE A 200 4.04 -26.54 28.30
C PHE A 200 4.38 -25.16 27.71
N GLU A 201 3.36 -24.40 27.28
CA GLU A 201 3.53 -23.04 26.74
C GLU A 201 4.00 -22.07 27.81
N GLU A 202 3.46 -22.15 29.03
CA GLU A 202 3.86 -21.31 30.17
C GLU A 202 5.30 -21.57 30.65
N GLN A 203 5.89 -22.73 30.31
CA GLN A 203 7.30 -23.02 30.60
C GLN A 203 8.26 -22.28 29.66
N PHE A 204 7.77 -21.68 28.57
CA PHE A 204 8.61 -20.91 27.66
C PHE A 204 9.03 -19.59 28.34
N PRO A 205 10.35 -19.32 28.50
CA PRO A 205 10.82 -18.23 29.37
C PRO A 205 10.78 -16.84 28.71
N TYR A 206 10.23 -16.72 27.50
CA TYR A 206 10.19 -15.48 26.74
C TYR A 206 8.75 -15.09 26.42
N GLU A 207 8.47 -13.79 26.43
CA GLU A 207 7.17 -13.26 26.03
C GLU A 207 7.06 -13.24 24.50
N GLU A 208 6.02 -13.87 23.97
CA GLU A 208 5.75 -13.89 22.54
C GLU A 208 5.28 -12.53 22.02
N THR A 209 5.76 -12.18 20.83
CA THR A 209 5.27 -11.01 20.09
C THR A 209 3.86 -11.24 19.54
N PRO A 210 3.10 -10.17 19.23
CA PRO A 210 1.77 -10.29 18.64
C PRO A 210 1.72 -11.11 17.34
N ASP A 211 2.80 -11.10 16.55
CA ASP A 211 2.88 -11.88 15.31
C ASP A 211 3.19 -13.36 15.58
N GLN A 212 4.00 -13.67 16.61
CA GLN A 212 4.22 -15.05 17.07
C GLN A 212 2.94 -15.67 17.62
N LEU A 213 2.21 -14.95 18.48
CA LEU A 213 0.91 -15.41 19.00
C LEU A 213 -0.08 -15.70 17.88
N ARG A 214 -0.12 -14.85 16.85
CA ARG A 214 -0.96 -15.08 15.67
C ARG A 214 -0.52 -16.32 14.89
N ALA A 215 0.78 -16.48 14.66
CA ALA A 215 1.32 -17.65 13.96
C ALA A 215 1.01 -18.96 14.71
N ILE A 216 1.15 -18.97 16.04
CA ILE A 216 0.81 -20.13 16.88
C ILE A 216 -0.67 -20.46 16.77
N ALA A 217 -1.56 -19.47 16.94
CA ALA A 217 -3.00 -19.69 16.85
C ALA A 217 -3.43 -20.20 15.46
N ASP A 218 -2.86 -19.63 14.40
CA ASP A 218 -3.10 -20.02 13.01
C ASP A 218 -2.64 -21.46 12.72
N VAL A 219 -1.46 -21.84 13.23
CA VAL A 219 -0.93 -23.21 13.10
C VAL A 219 -1.85 -24.18 13.85
N LYS A 220 -2.19 -23.93 15.12
CA LYS A 220 -3.10 -24.80 15.87
C LYS A 220 -4.44 -24.96 15.15
N ALA A 221 -5.03 -23.85 14.71
CA ALA A 221 -6.30 -23.85 13.99
C ALA A 221 -6.25 -24.64 12.67
N ASP A 222 -5.10 -24.66 12.00
CA ASP A 222 -4.89 -25.48 10.80
C ASP A 222 -4.63 -26.96 11.15
N MET A 223 -3.99 -27.29 12.29
CA MET A 223 -3.79 -28.68 12.77
C MET A 223 -5.09 -29.36 13.18
N GLU A 224 -6.04 -28.60 13.72
CA GLU A 224 -7.35 -29.12 14.13
C GLU A 224 -8.28 -29.46 12.94
N ARG A 225 -7.87 -29.17 11.70
CA ARG A 225 -8.70 -29.43 10.51
C ARG A 225 -8.58 -30.86 10.01
N ALA A 226 -9.64 -31.33 9.37
CA ALA A 226 -9.74 -32.68 8.81
C ALA A 226 -8.95 -32.88 7.49
N TYR A 227 -8.22 -31.87 7.02
CA TYR A 227 -7.39 -31.94 5.82
C TYR A 227 -5.95 -31.53 6.13
N PRO A 228 -4.95 -32.01 5.36
CA PRO A 228 -3.54 -31.73 5.66
C PRO A 228 -3.21 -30.23 5.67
N MET A 229 -2.52 -29.75 6.69
CA MET A 229 -1.96 -28.40 6.74
C MET A 229 -0.77 -28.25 5.77
N ASP A 230 -0.64 -27.06 5.19
CA ASP A 230 0.51 -26.59 4.44
C ASP A 230 0.51 -25.07 4.60
N ARG A 231 1.33 -24.62 5.57
CA ARG A 231 1.49 -23.23 5.98
C ARG A 231 2.97 -22.92 6.03
N LEU A 232 3.36 -21.78 5.45
CA LEU A 232 4.70 -21.26 5.53
C LEU A 232 4.75 -20.14 6.58
N ILE A 233 5.60 -20.32 7.60
CA ILE A 233 5.93 -19.25 8.56
C ILE A 233 7.24 -18.60 8.11
N CYS A 234 7.16 -17.34 7.73
CA CYS A 234 8.32 -16.52 7.40
C CYS A 234 8.70 -15.64 8.59
N GLY A 235 9.97 -15.59 8.92
CA GLY A 235 10.49 -14.71 9.97
C GLY A 235 12.01 -14.76 10.02
N ASP A 236 12.61 -13.80 10.71
CA ASP A 236 14.06 -13.60 10.69
C ASP A 236 14.79 -14.47 11.72
N VAL A 237 16.10 -14.64 11.53
CA VAL A 237 16.96 -15.41 12.45
C VAL A 237 16.90 -14.77 13.84
N GLY A 238 16.68 -15.59 14.88
CA GLY A 238 16.60 -15.11 16.27
C GLY A 238 15.21 -14.68 16.75
N PHE A 239 14.19 -14.70 15.88
CA PHE A 239 12.81 -14.30 16.22
C PHE A 239 11.92 -15.44 16.72
N GLY A 240 12.49 -16.53 17.26
CA GLY A 240 11.72 -17.64 17.85
C GLY A 240 10.61 -18.18 16.96
N LYS A 241 10.97 -18.67 15.77
CA LYS A 241 10.07 -19.40 14.84
C LYS A 241 10.03 -20.88 15.19
#